data_AF-C4ZMV3-F1
#
_entry.id   AF-C4ZMV3-F1
#
_cell.length_a   1.000
_cell.length_b   1.000
_cell.length_c   1.000
_cell.angle_alpha   90.00
_cell.angle_beta   90.00
_cell.angle_gamma   90.00
#
_symmetry.space_group_name_H-M   'P 1'
#
loop_
_entity.id
_entity.type
_entity.pdbx_description
1 polymer ?
#
loop_
_entity_poly.entity_id
_entity_poly.type
_entity_poly.pdbx_seq_one_letter_code
_entity_poly.pdbx_strand_id
1 'polypeptide(L)'
;MLLERSAVHIALSLESQTAPVRTLFERDDNVPASLADACLLRMSELFEPCSILTLGRNFGIYRRLGRKTISLMSPCAQVRTD
;
A
#
# COMPACT_ATOMS: atom_id res chain seq x y z
N MET A 1 -20.11 -8.13 3.13
CA MET A 1 -18.69 -7.68 3.11
C MET A 1 -18.13 -7.73 1.68
N LEU A 2 -17.08 -6.97 1.33
CA LEU A 2 -16.49 -7.04 -0.03
C LEU A 2 -15.96 -8.44 -0.39
N LEU A 3 -15.41 -9.16 0.60
CA LEU A 3 -14.92 -10.53 0.44
C LEU A 3 -16.04 -11.52 0.10
N GLU A 4 -17.16 -11.49 0.84
CA GLU A 4 -18.32 -12.38 0.58
C GLU A 4 -18.94 -12.17 -0.80
N ARG A 5 -18.79 -10.96 -1.35
CA ARG A 5 -19.28 -10.59 -2.68
C ARG A 5 -18.26 -10.85 -3.78
N SER A 6 -17.10 -11.43 -3.45
CA SER A 6 -15.97 -11.64 -4.37
C SER A 6 -15.50 -10.37 -5.09
N ALA A 7 -15.74 -9.19 -4.50
CA ALA A 7 -15.32 -7.91 -5.07
C ALA A 7 -13.83 -7.64 -4.84
N VAL A 8 -13.21 -8.31 -3.86
CA VAL A 8 -11.79 -8.25 -3.55
C VAL A 8 -11.28 -9.64 -3.16
N HIS A 9 -9.98 -9.88 -3.34
CA HIS A 9 -9.29 -11.10 -2.93
C HIS A 9 -8.15 -10.77 -1.96
N ILE A 10 -7.91 -11.65 -0.98
CA ILE A 10 -6.73 -11.56 -0.11
C ILE A 10 -5.54 -12.08 -0.91
N ALA A 11 -4.73 -11.16 -1.43
CA ALA A 11 -3.57 -11.47 -2.28
C ALA A 11 -2.23 -11.49 -1.53
N LEU A 12 -2.25 -11.36 -0.19
CA LEU A 12 -1.06 -11.33 0.65
C LEU A 12 -1.20 -12.32 1.81
N SER A 13 -0.20 -13.19 1.98
CA SER A 13 0.01 -13.94 3.23
C SER A 13 1.05 -13.20 4.07
N LEU A 14 0.65 -12.67 5.22
CA LEU A 14 1.55 -11.92 6.10
C LEU A 14 2.68 -12.81 6.65
N GLU A 15 2.39 -14.07 6.98
CA GLU A 15 3.40 -15.03 7.44
C GLU A 15 4.53 -15.18 6.42
N SER A 16 4.18 -15.36 5.14
CA SER A 16 5.18 -15.47 4.06
C SER A 16 5.94 -14.17 3.77
N GLN A 17 5.38 -13.02 4.16
CA GLN A 17 5.94 -11.69 3.88
C GLN A 17 6.37 -10.95 5.16
N THR A 18 6.55 -11.67 6.27
CA THR A 18 6.79 -11.04 7.59
C THR A 18 8.03 -10.14 7.58
N ALA A 19 9.16 -10.62 7.06
CA ALA A 19 10.39 -9.85 7.01
C ALA A 19 10.27 -8.56 6.16
N PRO A 20 9.86 -8.61 4.88
CA PRO A 20 9.73 -7.37 4.09
C PRO A 20 8.63 -6.43 4.60
N VAL A 21 7.53 -6.95 5.15
CA VAL A 21 6.50 -6.10 5.78
C VAL A 21 7.04 -5.42 7.03
N ARG A 22 7.82 -6.12 7.87
CA ARG A 22 8.48 -5.54 9.04
C ARG A 22 9.41 -4.41 8.64
N THR A 23 10.22 -4.57 7.60
CA THR A 23 11.10 -3.51 7.09
C THR A 23 10.32 -2.28 6.64
N LEU A 24 9.16 -2.47 5.99
CA LEU A 24 8.30 -1.35 5.58
C LEU A 24 7.61 -0.67 6.78
N PHE A 25 7.26 -1.45 7.81
CA PHE A 25 6.65 -0.97 9.04
C PHE A 25 7.61 -0.14 9.90
N GLU A 26 8.87 -0.60 10.03
CA GLU A 26 9.91 0.03 10.83
C GLU A 26 10.61 1.21 10.13
N ARG A 27 10.17 1.57 8.92
CA ARG A 27 10.86 2.58 8.13
C ARG A 27 10.69 3.97 8.76
N ASP A 28 11.81 4.54 9.18
CA ASP A 28 11.96 5.74 10.02
C ASP A 28 11.69 7.09 9.31
N ASP A 29 10.81 7.12 8.31
CA ASP A 29 10.49 8.34 7.53
C ASP A 29 9.42 9.23 8.23
N ASN A 30 9.49 9.33 9.56
CA ASN A 30 8.69 10.23 10.43
C ASN A 30 7.17 9.95 10.55
N VAL A 31 6.64 8.90 9.90
CA VAL A 31 5.31 8.33 10.18
C VAL A 31 5.42 6.81 10.07
N PRO A 32 5.41 6.05 11.19
CA PRO A 32 5.40 4.60 11.10
C PRO A 32 4.13 4.16 10.37
N ALA A 33 4.31 3.37 9.31
CA ALA A 33 3.19 2.79 8.59
C ALA A 33 2.40 1.90 9.55
N SER A 34 1.06 1.93 9.47
CA SER A 34 0.29 0.87 10.14
C SER A 34 0.62 -0.49 9.51
N LEU A 35 0.35 -1.60 10.21
CA LEU A 35 0.54 -2.93 9.63
C LEU A 35 -0.23 -3.09 8.31
N ALA A 36 -1.43 -2.51 8.22
CA ALA A 36 -2.24 -2.51 7.01
C ALA A 36 -1.57 -1.72 5.87
N ASP A 37 -0.97 -0.57 6.17
CA ASP A 37 -0.26 0.23 5.17
C ASP A 37 0.99 -0.47 4.67
N ALA A 38 1.77 -1.08 5.57
CA ALA A 38 2.94 -1.88 5.21
C ALA A 38 2.57 -3.08 4.33
N CYS A 39 1.43 -3.72 4.60
CA CYS A 39 0.89 -4.78 3.74
C CYS A 39 0.50 -4.27 2.35
N LEU A 40 -0.17 -3.12 2.25
CA LEU A 40 -0.54 -2.50 0.97
C LEU A 40 0.70 -2.08 0.17
N LEU A 41 1.70 -1.50 0.84
CA LEU A 41 3.00 -1.20 0.22
C LEU A 41 3.66 -2.47 -0.29
N ARG A 42 3.68 -3.54 0.50
CA ARG A 42 4.28 -4.80 0.07
C ARG A 42 3.56 -5.40 -1.14
N MET A 43 2.23 -5.39 -1.16
CA MET A 43 1.45 -5.81 -2.33
C MET A 43 1.78 -4.97 -3.55
N SER A 44 1.96 -3.65 -3.39
CA SER A 44 2.38 -2.79 -4.49
C SER A 44 3.75 -3.18 -5.04
N GLU A 45 4.66 -3.72 -4.23
CA GLU A 45 5.98 -4.20 -4.70
C GLU A 45 5.91 -5.56 -5.39
N LEU A 46 5.00 -6.43 -4.97
CA LEU A 46 4.82 -7.78 -5.52
C LEU A 46 4.09 -7.80 -6.86
N PHE A 47 3.15 -6.88 -7.07
CA PHE A 47 2.29 -6.87 -8.25
C PHE A 47 2.54 -5.63 -9.11
N GLU A 48 2.83 -5.82 -10.39
CA GLU A 48 2.90 -4.75 -11.39
C GLU A 48 2.07 -5.12 -12.64
N PRO A 49 1.35 -4.16 -13.25
CA PRO A 49 1.10 -2.78 -12.77
C PRO A 49 0.19 -2.77 -11.52
N CYS A 50 0.32 -1.75 -10.67
CA CYS A 50 -0.47 -1.63 -9.43
C CYS A 50 -0.85 -0.19 -9.10
N SER A 51 -2.09 -0.02 -8.62
CA SER A 51 -2.61 1.19 -8.00
C SER A 51 -3.21 0.85 -6.63
N ILE A 52 -2.96 1.67 -5.61
CA ILE A 52 -3.55 1.51 -4.28
C ILE A 52 -4.82 2.35 -4.17
N LEU A 53 -5.94 1.69 -3.87
CA LEU A 53 -7.18 2.35 -3.46
C LEU A 53 -7.17 2.58 -1.94
N THR A 54 -7.26 3.82 -1.49
CA THR A 54 -7.24 4.14 -0.06
C THR A 54 -8.00 5.42 0.27
N LEU A 55 -8.60 5.45 1.46
CA LEU A 55 -9.19 6.65 2.05
C LEU A 55 -8.25 7.33 3.05
N GLY A 56 -7.07 6.74 3.31
CA GLY A 56 -6.06 7.30 4.20
C GLY A 56 -5.35 8.48 3.55
N ARG A 57 -5.32 9.63 4.25
CA ARG A 57 -4.73 10.88 3.73
C ARG A 57 -3.21 10.80 3.51
N ASN A 58 -2.52 9.97 4.29
CA ASN A 58 -1.06 9.98 4.35
C ASN A 58 -0.38 9.07 3.32
N PHE A 59 -1.14 8.30 2.52
CA PHE A 59 -0.53 7.34 1.58
C PHE A 59 0.38 7.95 0.52
N GLY A 60 0.20 9.25 0.21
CA GLY A 60 1.03 9.96 -0.77
C GLY A 60 2.50 10.11 -0.37
N ILE A 61 2.82 10.00 0.93
CA ILE A 61 4.20 10.10 1.43
C ILE A 61 4.99 8.84 1.14
N TYR A 62 4.32 7.69 1.06
CA TYR A 62 4.98 6.42 0.90
C TYR A 62 5.56 6.24 -0.51
N ARG A 63 6.61 5.42 -0.57
CA ARG A 63 7.32 5.07 -1.80
C ARG A 63 7.50 3.56 -1.86
N ARG A 64 7.15 2.96 -3.00
CA ARG A 64 7.42 1.55 -3.28
C ARG A 64 8.84 1.37 -3.78
N LEU A 65 9.47 0.24 -3.45
CA LEU A 65 10.86 -0.05 -3.83
C LEU A 65 11.81 1.09 -3.44
N GLY A 66 11.64 1.63 -2.23
CA GLY A 66 12.46 2.70 -1.68
C GLY A 66 12.13 4.11 -2.18
N ARG A 67 11.94 4.29 -3.49
CA ARG A 67 11.91 5.62 -4.14
C ARG A 67 10.81 5.83 -5.19
N LYS A 68 10.14 4.77 -5.67
CA LYS A 68 9.14 4.92 -6.72
C LYS A 68 7.84 5.44 -6.12
N THR A 69 7.21 6.39 -6.83
CA THR A 69 5.86 6.83 -6.51
C THR A 69 4.88 5.67 -6.69
N ILE A 70 3.78 5.73 -5.95
CA ILE A 70 2.71 4.75 -6.00
C ILE A 70 1.54 5.42 -6.71
N SER A 71 0.94 4.74 -7.69
CA SER A 71 -0.32 5.19 -8.27
C SER A 71 -1.42 5.06 -7.21
N LEU A 72 -2.09 6.16 -6.87
CA LEU A 72 -3.11 6.20 -5.82
C LEU A 72 -4.47 6.50 -6.43
N MET A 73 -5.47 5.72 -6.03
CA MET A 73 -6.88 6.04 -6.19
C MET A 73 -7.38 6.47 -4.81
N SER A 74 -7.57 7.76 -4.60
CA SER A 74 -8.04 8.28 -3.32
C SER A 74 -8.79 9.59 -3.54
N PRO A 75 -9.89 9.86 -2.81
CA PRO A 75 -10.55 11.16 -2.86
C PRO A 75 -9.65 12.30 -2.35
N CYS A 76 -8.60 11.97 -1.58
CA CYS A 76 -7.63 12.95 -1.08
C CYS A 76 -6.35 13.02 -1.92
N ALA A 77 -6.14 12.10 -2.86
CA ALA A 77 -5.04 12.21 -3.81
C ALA A 77 -5.49 13.15 -4.94
N GLN A 78 -4.81 14.29 -5.09
CA GLN A 78 -5.07 15.19 -6.21
C GLN A 78 -4.90 14.42 -7.52
N VAL A 79 -5.95 14.40 -8.33
CA VAL A 79 -5.88 13.98 -9.73
C VAL A 79 -4.94 14.97 -10.41
N ARG A 80 -3.78 14.52 -10.87
CA ARG A 80 -3.04 15.26 -11.90
C ARG A 80 -3.87 15.16 -13.17
N THR A 81 -4.69 16.18 -13.41
CA THR A 81 -5.18 16.49 -14.75
C THR A 81 -4.00 17.04 -15.53
N ASP A 82 -3.42 16.18 -16.36
CA ASP A 82 -2.72 16.61 -17.57
C ASP A 82 -3.76 16.83 -18.69
#